data_AF-A0A183L565-F1
#
_entry.id   AF-A0A183L565-F1
#
_cell.length_a   1.000
_cell.length_b   1.000
_cell.length_c   1.000
_cell.angle_alpha   90.00
_cell.angle_beta   90.00
_cell.angle_gamma   90.00
#
_symmetry.space_group_name_H-M   'P 1'
#
loop_
_entity.id
_entity.type
_entity.pdbx_description
1 polymer ?
#
loop_
_entity_poly.entity_id
_entity_poly.type
_entity_poly.pdbx_seq_one_letter_code
_entity_poly.pdbx_strand_id
1 'polypeptide(L)'
;MANRTVKDAHTVHGTNPQYLLEKIVRSRIYESKFWKEHCFALTAELLVDKAVELRYVGGVYSGSVKPTPFLCLTLKMLQIQPDKDIVIEFIKQEPYKLVCGS
;
A
#
# COMPACT_ATOMS: atom_id res chain seq x y z
N MET A 1 19.03 -2.48 0.91
CA MET A 1 17.84 -2.76 0.07
C MET A 1 16.73 -1.81 0.50
N ALA A 2 16.32 -0.85 -0.34
CA ALA A 2 15.36 0.19 0.04
C ALA A 2 13.93 -0.32 0.37
N ASN A 3 13.61 -1.55 -0.02
CA ASN A 3 12.27 -2.14 0.12
C ASN A 3 12.16 -3.15 1.29
N ARG A 4 13.08 -3.12 2.27
CA ARG A 4 12.98 -3.98 3.46
C ARG A 4 11.88 -3.45 4.37
N THR A 5 11.15 -4.35 5.05
CA THR A 5 10.21 -3.98 6.12
C THR A 5 10.98 -3.23 7.20
N VAL A 6 10.35 -2.22 7.81
CA VAL A 6 10.98 -1.50 8.93
C VAL A 6 11.34 -2.50 10.04
N LYS A 7 12.46 -2.25 10.74
CA LYS A 7 13.01 -3.21 11.71
C LYS A 7 12.07 -3.43 12.91
N ASP A 8 11.25 -2.43 13.19
CA ASP A 8 10.32 -2.40 14.31
C ASP A 8 8.97 -3.03 13.94
N ALA A 9 8.79 -3.50 12.70
CA ALA A 9 7.57 -4.15 12.29
C ALA A 9 7.43 -5.54 12.93
N HIS A 10 6.32 -5.74 13.62
CA HIS A 10 5.93 -7.03 14.15
C HIS A 10 5.52 -7.98 13.03
N THR A 11 5.71 -9.28 13.26
CA THR A 11 5.20 -10.31 12.36
C THR A 11 3.67 -10.29 12.37
N VAL A 12 3.08 -10.41 11.18
CA VAL A 12 1.62 -10.46 11.00
C VAL A 12 1.31 -11.84 10.43
N HIS A 13 0.36 -12.55 11.04
CA HIS A 13 0.05 -13.95 10.72
C HIS A 13 1.28 -14.90 10.75
N GLY A 14 2.23 -14.66 11.66
CA GLY A 14 3.42 -15.49 11.81
C GLY A 14 4.44 -15.36 10.67
N THR A 15 4.29 -14.38 9.79
CA THR A 15 5.21 -14.13 8.67
C THR A 15 5.57 -12.64 8.57
N ASN A 16 6.49 -12.32 7.67
CA ASN A 16 6.78 -10.92 7.34
C ASN A 16 5.51 -10.29 6.74
N PRO A 17 5.06 -9.11 7.20
CA PRO A 17 3.86 -8.47 6.69
C PRO A 17 3.84 -8.29 5.16
N GLN A 18 5.00 -8.09 4.54
CA GLN A 18 5.10 -7.99 3.08
C GLN A 18 4.80 -9.31 2.37
N TYR A 19 4.98 -10.46 3.03
CA TYR A 19 4.77 -11.78 2.43
C TYR A 19 3.29 -12.16 2.31
N LEU A 20 2.38 -11.34 2.86
CA LEU A 20 0.96 -11.43 2.58
C LEU A 20 0.64 -11.18 1.09
N LEU A 21 1.55 -10.49 0.37
CA LEU A 21 1.48 -10.33 -1.08
C LEU A 21 2.41 -11.29 -1.80
N GLU A 22 1.90 -11.91 -2.87
CA GLU A 22 2.66 -12.83 -3.70
C GLU A 22 3.96 -12.20 -4.20
N LYS A 23 5.01 -13.02 -4.31
CA LYS A 23 6.34 -12.57 -4.74
C LYS A 23 6.32 -11.87 -6.10
N ILE A 24 5.55 -12.41 -7.06
CA ILE A 24 5.43 -11.85 -8.42
C ILE A 24 4.82 -10.45 -8.37
N VAL A 25 3.73 -10.29 -7.61
CA VAL A 25 3.03 -9.01 -7.44
C VAL A 25 3.95 -7.98 -6.78
N ARG A 26 4.70 -8.37 -5.74
CA ARG A 26 5.66 -7.46 -5.09
C ARG A 26 6.75 -6.96 -6.02
N SER A 27 7.34 -7.86 -6.82
CA SER A 27 8.32 -7.46 -7.83
C SER A 27 7.74 -6.44 -8.80
N ARG A 28 6.50 -6.64 -9.27
CA ARG A 28 5.81 -5.68 -10.15
C ARG A 28 5.49 -4.35 -9.48
N ILE A 29 5.15 -4.36 -8.19
CA ILE A 29 4.94 -3.13 -7.40
C ILE A 29 6.23 -2.31 -7.34
N TYR A 30 7.37 -2.93 -6.98
CA TYR A 30 8.65 -2.22 -6.89
C TYR A 30 9.13 -1.67 -8.25
N GLU A 31 8.78 -2.34 -9.34
CA GLU A 31 9.10 -1.89 -10.71
C GLU A 31 8.17 -0.77 -11.19
N SER A 32 6.98 -0.64 -10.61
CA SER A 32 5.96 0.31 -11.04
C SER A 32 6.42 1.77 -10.93
N LYS A 33 5.98 2.59 -11.87
CA LYS A 33 6.26 4.04 -11.88
C LYS A 33 5.72 4.70 -10.61
N PHE A 34 4.48 4.35 -10.22
CA PHE A 34 3.84 4.90 -9.04
C PHE A 34 4.66 4.63 -7.76
N TRP A 35 5.19 3.42 -7.58
CA TRP A 35 6.02 3.10 -6.42
C TRP A 35 7.30 3.94 -6.35
N LYS A 36 7.97 4.11 -7.49
CA LYS A 36 9.23 4.87 -7.56
C LYS A 36 9.03 6.36 -7.33
N GLU A 37 7.91 6.92 -7.78
CA GLU A 37 7.62 8.36 -7.69
C GLU A 37 6.91 8.74 -6.38
N HIS A 38 5.96 7.94 -5.91
CA HIS A 38 5.09 8.29 -4.79
C HIS A 38 5.34 7.46 -3.52
N CYS A 39 5.89 6.25 -3.63
CA CYS A 39 6.16 5.39 -2.46
C CYS A 39 7.63 5.45 -2.00
N PHE A 40 8.46 6.27 -2.65
CA PHE A 40 9.83 6.52 -2.23
C PHE A 40 9.84 7.43 -0.99
N ALA A 41 10.50 6.98 0.09
CA ALA A 41 10.57 7.68 1.38
C ALA A 41 9.22 8.09 2.02
N LEU A 42 8.10 7.48 1.60
CA LEU A 42 6.78 7.76 2.17
C LEU A 42 6.72 7.33 3.65
N THR A 43 6.22 8.23 4.52
CA THR A 43 5.98 8.01 5.95
C THR A 43 4.52 7.64 6.23
N ALA A 44 4.22 7.24 7.48
CA ALA A 44 2.85 6.92 7.89
C ALA A 44 1.91 8.13 7.79
N GLU A 45 2.39 9.33 8.08
CA GLU A 45 1.61 10.58 8.02
C GLU A 45 1.23 10.92 6.58
N LEU A 46 2.22 10.94 5.67
CA LEU A 46 2.03 11.25 4.25
C LEU A 46 1.26 10.18 3.48
N LEU A 47 1.09 8.99 4.08
CA LEU A 47 0.30 7.91 3.47
C LEU A 47 -1.17 8.31 3.35
N VAL A 48 -1.70 9.04 4.33
CA VAL A 48 -3.09 9.50 4.33
C VAL A 48 -3.34 10.44 3.15
N ASP A 49 -2.45 11.42 2.93
CA ASP A 49 -2.55 12.37 1.81
C ASP A 49 -2.63 11.65 0.46
N LYS A 50 -1.78 10.62 0.27
CA LYS A 50 -1.77 9.82 -0.95
C LYS A 50 -2.95 8.87 -1.09
N ALA A 51 -3.50 8.42 0.01
CA ALA A 51 -4.68 7.59 -0.01
C ALA A 51 -5.96 8.38 -0.33
N VAL A 52 -6.05 9.66 0.05
CA VAL A 52 -7.16 10.56 -0.35
C VAL A 52 -7.16 10.84 -1.85
N GLU A 53 -5.99 10.89 -2.49
CA GLU A 53 -5.87 11.05 -3.96
C GLU A 53 -6.37 9.82 -4.75
N LEU A 54 -6.60 8.67 -4.09
CA LEU A 54 -7.05 7.44 -4.75
C LEU A 54 -8.50 7.54 -5.20
N ARG A 55 -8.74 7.29 -6.49
CA ARG A 55 -10.07 7.33 -7.10
C ARG A 55 -10.74 5.97 -7.25
N TYR A 56 -9.97 4.88 -7.17
CA TYR A 56 -10.45 3.53 -7.39
C TYR A 56 -9.72 2.50 -6.53
N VAL A 57 -10.44 1.44 -6.15
CA VAL A 57 -9.86 0.24 -5.53
C VAL A 57 -9.60 -0.78 -6.63
N GLY A 58 -8.45 -1.43 -6.57
CA GLY A 58 -8.17 -2.57 -7.43
C GLY A 58 -6.93 -3.31 -6.96
N GLY A 59 -6.73 -4.51 -7.51
CA GLY A 59 -5.52 -5.30 -7.27
C GLY A 59 -4.51 -5.04 -8.38
N VAL A 60 -4.41 -6.02 -9.28
CA VAL A 60 -3.63 -5.96 -10.51
C VAL A 60 -4.58 -5.94 -11.70
N TYR A 61 -4.23 -5.21 -12.75
CA TYR A 61 -5.00 -5.17 -13.98
C TYR A 61 -4.12 -5.52 -15.18
N SER A 62 -4.76 -6.03 -16.23
CA SER A 62 -4.13 -6.51 -17.47
C SER A 62 -3.24 -7.76 -17.32
N GLY A 63 -3.02 -8.49 -18.42
CA GLY A 63 -2.18 -9.70 -18.46
C GLY A 63 -0.70 -9.47 -18.12
N SER A 64 -0.26 -8.22 -18.04
CA SER A 64 1.09 -7.85 -17.58
C SER A 64 1.22 -7.65 -16.06
N VAL A 65 0.17 -7.94 -15.28
CA VAL A 65 0.16 -7.81 -13.80
C VAL A 65 0.56 -6.40 -13.38
N LYS A 66 -0.07 -5.37 -13.95
CA LYS A 66 0.19 -3.98 -13.57
C LYS A 66 -0.50 -3.70 -12.24
N PRO A 67 0.23 -3.31 -11.18
CA PRO A 67 -0.38 -3.01 -9.90
C PRO A 67 -1.10 -1.66 -9.96
N THR A 68 -2.25 -1.59 -9.30
CA THR A 68 -2.94 -0.31 -9.11
C THR A 68 -2.24 0.53 -8.03
N PRO A 69 -2.44 1.87 -8.03
CA PRO A 69 -1.98 2.75 -6.96
C PRO A 69 -2.46 2.31 -5.56
N PHE A 70 -3.70 1.83 -5.46
CA PHE A 70 -4.25 1.27 -4.22
C PHE A 70 -3.37 0.13 -3.69
N LEU A 71 -3.09 -0.87 -4.53
CA LEU A 71 -2.27 -2.01 -4.15
C LEU A 71 -0.83 -1.62 -3.79
N CYS A 72 -0.26 -0.63 -4.49
CA CYS A 72 1.05 -0.07 -4.15
C CYS A 72 1.06 0.55 -2.74
N LEU A 73 0.06 1.36 -2.41
CA LEU A 73 -0.07 1.96 -1.07
C LEU A 73 -0.35 0.92 0.01
N THR A 74 -1.13 -0.13 -0.28
CA THR A 74 -1.32 -1.25 0.65
C THR A 74 0.00 -1.96 0.97
N LEU A 75 0.84 -2.25 -0.03
CA LEU A 75 2.17 -2.84 0.22
C LEU A 75 3.04 -1.89 1.05
N LYS A 76 2.95 -0.57 0.82
CA LYS A 76 3.70 0.43 1.58
C LYS A 76 3.24 0.47 3.04
N MET A 77 1.94 0.38 3.29
CA MET A 77 1.36 0.28 4.63
C MET A 77 1.86 -0.98 5.35
N LEU A 78 1.91 -2.13 4.67
CA LEU A 78 2.49 -3.36 5.22
C LEU A 78 4.00 -3.25 5.48
N GLN A 79 4.72 -2.43 4.71
CA GLN A 79 6.16 -2.21 4.90
C GLN A 79 6.45 -1.35 6.14
N ILE A 80 5.66 -0.29 6.35
CA ILE A 80 5.84 0.70 7.43
C ILE A 80 5.19 0.23 8.73
N GLN A 81 4.07 -0.50 8.64
CA GLN A 81 3.23 -0.89 9.77
C GLN A 81 2.90 0.33 10.67
N PRO A 82 2.09 1.29 10.19
CA PRO A 82 1.73 2.47 10.96
C PRO A 82 0.96 2.12 12.24
N ASP A 83 0.99 3.02 13.22
CA ASP A 83 0.25 2.88 14.46
C ASP A 83 -1.25 2.70 14.23
N LYS A 84 -1.89 1.94 15.12
CA LYS A 84 -3.32 1.63 15.02
C LYS A 84 -4.19 2.89 14.99
N ASP A 85 -3.78 3.94 15.69
CA ASP A 85 -4.52 5.20 15.72
C ASP A 85 -4.57 5.87 14.34
N ILE A 86 -3.46 5.81 13.58
CA ILE A 86 -3.39 6.31 12.19
C ILE A 86 -4.30 5.48 11.27
N VAL A 87 -4.33 4.16 11.47
CA VAL A 87 -5.22 3.27 10.70
C VAL A 87 -6.69 3.53 11.02
N ILE A 88 -7.01 3.75 12.30
CA ILE A 88 -8.37 4.07 12.73
C ILE A 88 -8.79 5.43 12.16
N GLU A 89 -7.90 6.42 12.17
CA GLU A 89 -8.17 7.72 11.55
C GLU A 89 -8.45 7.57 10.05
N PHE A 90 -7.67 6.73 9.36
CA PHE A 90 -7.90 6.41 7.95
C PHE A 90 -9.27 5.76 7.68
N ILE A 91 -9.73 4.86 8.57
CA ILE A 91 -11.03 4.20 8.45
C ILE A 91 -12.19 5.15 8.80
N LYS A 92 -11.97 6.05 9.75
CA LYS A 92 -12.99 7.01 10.22
C LYS A 92 -13.27 8.13 9.23
N GLN A 93 -12.44 8.32 8.21
CA GLN A 93 -12.75 9.27 7.14
C GLN A 93 -13.94 8.78 6.28
N GLU A 94 -15.17 9.13 6.66
CA GLU A 94 -16.37 9.03 5.81
C GLU A 94 -16.46 10.22 4.82
N PRO A 95 -16.97 10.03 3.57
CA PRO A 95 -16.61 9.02 2.59
C PRO A 95 -15.98 9.72 1.37
N TYR A 96 -14.68 9.56 1.13
CA TYR A 96 -14.24 9.51 -0.27
C TYR A 96 -14.72 8.16 -0.76
N LYS A 97 -15.98 8.11 -1.23
CA LYS A 97 -16.50 6.99 -2.00
C LYS A 97 -15.47 6.75 -3.09
N LEU A 98 -14.60 5.77 -2.87
CA LEU A 98 -14.02 4.97 -3.94
C LEU A 98 -15.26 4.51 -4.68
N VAL A 99 -15.56 5.19 -5.79
CA VAL A 99 -16.77 4.98 -6.57
C VAL A 99 -16.67 3.53 -7.01
N CYS A 100 -17.29 2.66 -6.23
CA CYS A 100 -17.57 1.30 -6.59
C CYS A 100 -18.35 1.43 -7.89
N GLY A 101 -17.73 0.99 -8.99
CA GLY A 101 -18.31 1.09 -10.32
C GLY A 101 -19.74 0.58 -10.27
N SER A 102 -20.67 1.47 -10.60
CA SER A 102 -21.96 1.14 -11.17
C SER A 102 -21.78 0.42 -12.50
#